data_AF-A0A7U9RXU6-F1
#
_entry.id   AF-A0A7U9RXU6-F1
#
_cell.length_a   1.000
_cell.length_b   1.000
_cell.length_c   1.000
_cell.angle_alpha   90.00
_cell.angle_beta   90.00
_cell.angle_gamma   90.00
#
_symmetry.space_group_name_H-M   'P 1'
#
loop_
_entity.id
_entity.type
_entity.pdbx_description
1 polymer ?
#
loop_
_entity_poly.entity_id
_entity_poly.type
_entity_poly.pdbx_seq_one_letter_code
_entity_poly.pdbx_strand_id
1 'polypeptide(L)'
;MNEEYSREAVFKELGQTVPEAEMQRAESYADLKLRRAEEMQPENAKTYRSGCYRIILVADLVRQLAFSDFTIALCQLSKYEPEGGIKGNAIQN
;
A
#
# COMPACT_ATOMS: atom_id res chain seq x y z
N MET A 1 -11.06 -0.41 -25.11
CA MET A 1 -10.62 0.94 -24.74
C MET A 1 -9.32 0.76 -23.98
N ASN A 2 -8.16 1.16 -24.52
CA ASN A 2 -6.93 1.21 -23.72
C ASN A 2 -7.06 2.49 -22.89
N GLU A 3 -7.68 2.42 -21.72
CA GLU A 3 -7.66 3.59 -20.83
C GLU A 3 -6.21 3.83 -20.42
N GLU A 4 -5.79 5.08 -20.51
CA GLU A 4 -4.48 5.52 -20.06
C GLU A 4 -4.47 5.55 -18.52
N TYR A 5 -3.32 5.23 -17.94
CA TYR A 5 -3.14 5.33 -16.50
C TYR A 5 -3.28 6.79 -16.05
N SER A 6 -4.11 7.04 -15.03
CA SER A 6 -4.20 8.34 -14.37
C SER A 6 -4.43 8.16 -12.87
N ARG A 7 -3.87 9.07 -12.07
CA ARG A 7 -4.06 9.03 -10.61
C ARG A 7 -5.51 9.32 -10.22
N GLU A 8 -6.20 10.14 -11.02
CA GLU A 8 -7.62 10.43 -10.86
C GLU A 8 -8.47 9.15 -10.97
N ALA A 9 -8.14 8.27 -11.91
CA ALA A 9 -8.83 6.98 -12.04
C ALA A 9 -8.55 6.06 -10.85
N VAL A 10 -7.31 6.08 -10.32
CA VAL A 10 -6.97 5.37 -9.08
C VAL A 10 -7.78 5.91 -7.89
N PHE A 11 -7.90 7.24 -7.75
CA PHE A 11 -8.71 7.84 -6.68
C PHE A 11 -10.19 7.51 -6.82
N LYS A 12 -10.71 7.45 -8.05
CA LYS A 12 -12.07 6.99 -8.33
C LYS A 12 -12.28 5.53 -7.92
N GLU A 13 -11.32 4.66 -8.22
CA GLU A 13 -11.34 3.25 -7.82
C GLU A 13 -11.25 3.08 -6.28
N LEU A 14 -10.50 3.95 -5.61
CA LEU A 14 -10.36 3.95 -4.16
C LEU A 14 -11.53 4.62 -3.43
N GLY A 15 -12.30 5.49 -4.11
CA GLY A 15 -13.31 6.34 -3.49
C GLY A 15 -12.74 7.45 -2.60
N GLN A 16 -11.43 7.71 -2.67
CA GLN A 16 -10.72 8.72 -1.87
C GLN A 16 -9.42 9.15 -2.54
N THR A 17 -8.94 10.35 -2.18
CA THR A 17 -7.60 10.82 -2.54
C THR A 17 -6.54 10.15 -1.67
N VAL A 18 -5.35 9.97 -2.21
CA VAL A 18 -4.21 9.35 -1.51
C VAL A 18 -3.09 10.38 -1.33
N PRO A 19 -2.42 10.44 -0.16
CA PRO A 19 -1.22 11.26 0.01
C PRO A 19 -0.13 10.95 -1.02
N GLU A 20 0.58 11.97 -1.49
CA GLU A 20 1.57 11.84 -2.57
C GLU A 20 2.62 10.76 -2.29
N ALA A 21 3.15 10.71 -1.06
CA ALA A 21 4.18 9.74 -0.69
C ALA A 21 3.67 8.29 -0.75
N GLU A 22 2.43 8.06 -0.32
CA GLU A 22 1.79 6.73 -0.38
C GLU A 22 1.51 6.34 -1.83
N MET A 23 1.04 7.30 -2.64
CA MET A 23 0.76 7.11 -4.05
C MET A 23 2.03 6.74 -4.83
N GLN A 24 3.12 7.50 -4.67
CA GLN A 24 4.40 7.23 -5.31
C GLN A 24 4.99 5.87 -4.92
N ARG A 25 4.82 5.48 -3.65
CA ARG A 25 5.27 4.17 -3.17
C ARG A 25 4.47 3.04 -3.84
N ALA A 26 3.15 3.17 -3.94
CA ALA A 26 2.30 2.19 -4.61
C ALA A 26 2.62 2.08 -6.11
N GLU A 27 2.81 3.21 -6.80
CA GLU A 27 3.22 3.27 -8.21
C GLU A 27 4.56 2.57 -8.45
N SER A 28 5.55 2.84 -7.59
CA SER A 28 6.87 2.22 -7.68
C SER A 28 6.81 0.70 -7.53
N TYR A 29 5.99 0.21 -6.59
CA TYR A 29 5.77 -1.23 -6.43
C TYR A 29 4.99 -1.84 -7.59
N ALA A 30 4.01 -1.13 -8.15
CA ALA A 30 3.26 -1.57 -9.33
C ALA A 30 4.21 -1.76 -10.51
N ASP A 31 5.07 -0.78 -10.78
CA ASP A 31 6.03 -0.82 -11.89
C ASP A 31 7.01 -1.99 -11.75
N LEU A 32 7.47 -2.28 -10.53
CA LEU A 32 8.31 -3.45 -10.26
C LEU A 32 7.55 -4.76 -10.53
N LYS A 33 6.31 -4.88 -10.04
CA LYS A 33 5.48 -6.08 -10.25
C LYS A 33 5.17 -6.32 -11.72
N LEU A 34 4.82 -5.26 -12.46
CA LEU A 34 4.52 -5.34 -13.89
C LEU A 34 5.76 -5.73 -14.70
N ARG A 35 6.93 -5.14 -14.40
CA ARG A 35 8.19 -5.52 -15.06
C ARG A 35 8.51 -7.00 -14.88
N ARG A 36 8.39 -7.51 -13.65
CA ARG A 36 8.62 -8.93 -13.35
C ARG A 36 7.59 -9.84 -14.02
N ALA A 37 6.33 -9.44 -14.04
CA ALA A 37 5.27 -10.20 -14.73
C ALA A 37 5.54 -10.29 -16.23
N GLU A 38 5.97 -9.19 -16.86
CA GLU A 38 6.34 -9.17 -18.28
C GLU A 38 7.57 -10.02 -18.59
N GLU A 39 8.58 -10.02 -17.72
CA GLU A 39 9.76 -10.91 -17.84
C GLU A 39 9.37 -12.40 -17.77
N MET A 40 8.40 -12.75 -16.93
CA MET A 40 7.98 -14.15 -16.71
C MET A 40 6.98 -14.65 -17.75
N GLN A 41 6.11 -13.77 -18.26
CA GLN A 41 5.01 -14.09 -19.18
C GLN A 41 4.92 -13.04 -20.29
N PRO A 42 5.91 -13.01 -21.21
CA PRO A 42 5.95 -12.00 -22.26
C PRO A 42 4.75 -12.04 -23.20
N GLU A 43 4.08 -13.19 -23.34
CA GLU A 43 2.83 -13.33 -24.10
C GLU A 43 1.69 -12.44 -23.57
N ASN A 44 1.75 -12.06 -22.29
CA ASN A 44 0.77 -11.22 -21.61
C ASN A 44 1.19 -9.74 -21.52
N ALA A 45 2.32 -9.34 -22.13
CA ALA A 45 2.88 -7.98 -22.04
C ALA A 45 1.88 -6.87 -22.36
N LYS A 46 0.98 -7.10 -23.34
CA LYS A 46 -0.07 -6.14 -23.72
C LYS A 46 -1.03 -5.86 -22.56
N THR A 47 -1.38 -6.88 -21.77
CA THR A 47 -2.23 -6.75 -20.59
C THR A 47 -1.52 -5.99 -19.49
N TYR A 48 -0.25 -6.31 -19.21
CA TYR A 48 0.53 -5.63 -18.17
C TYR A 48 0.79 -4.16 -18.47
N ARG A 49 0.88 -3.79 -19.75
CA ARG A 49 1.00 -2.40 -20.20
C ARG A 49 -0.35 -1.65 -20.27
N SER A 50 -1.47 -2.31 -19.99
CA SER A 50 -2.79 -1.67 -19.97
C SER A 50 -2.92 -0.71 -18.79
N GLY A 51 -3.37 0.52 -19.05
CA GLY A 51 -3.63 1.49 -17.98
C GLY A 51 -4.73 1.01 -17.04
N CYS A 52 -5.78 0.34 -17.53
CA CYS A 52 -6.82 -0.26 -16.66
C CYS A 52 -6.22 -1.24 -15.64
N TYR A 53 -5.27 -2.09 -16.07
CA TYR A 53 -4.63 -3.06 -15.18
C TYR A 53 -3.74 -2.36 -14.15
N ARG A 54 -2.98 -1.34 -14.58
CA ARG A 54 -2.15 -0.53 -13.68
C ARG A 54 -2.99 0.22 -12.66
N ILE A 55 -4.15 0.78 -13.04
CA ILE A 55 -5.06 1.49 -12.13
C ILE A 55 -5.51 0.57 -10.99
N ILE A 56 -6.02 -0.62 -11.31
CA ILE A 56 -6.47 -1.60 -10.32
C ILE A 56 -5.29 -2.05 -9.43
N LEU A 57 -4.15 -2.35 -10.04
CA LEU A 57 -2.96 -2.79 -9.30
C LEU A 57 -2.46 -1.72 -8.31
N VAL A 58 -2.40 -0.45 -8.73
CA VAL A 58 -1.98 0.64 -7.85
C VAL A 58 -3.00 0.85 -6.72
N ALA A 59 -4.29 0.81 -7.01
CA ALA A 59 -5.34 0.91 -5.98
C ALA A 59 -5.20 -0.21 -4.92
N ASP A 60 -4.98 -1.46 -5.36
CA ASP A 60 -4.77 -2.58 -4.45
C ASP A 60 -3.49 -2.42 -3.63
N LEU A 61 -2.41 -1.93 -4.24
CA LEU A 61 -1.16 -1.67 -3.54
C LEU A 61 -1.28 -0.57 -2.49
N VAL A 62 -2.05 0.50 -2.75
CA VAL A 62 -2.35 1.52 -1.72
C VAL A 62 -2.99 0.87 -0.50
N ARG A 63 -4.04 0.06 -0.70
CA ARG A 63 -4.73 -0.64 0.41
C ARG A 63 -3.79 -1.59 1.16
N GLN A 64 -2.99 -2.37 0.42
CA GLN A 64 -2.06 -3.35 1.00
C GLN A 64 -0.93 -2.68 1.79
N LEU A 65 -0.34 -1.62 1.26
CA LEU A 65 0.74 -0.89 1.93
C LEU A 65 0.24 -0.19 3.20
N ALA A 66 -0.92 0.46 3.14
CA ALA A 66 -1.54 1.08 4.32
C ALA A 66 -1.82 0.05 5.42
N PHE A 67 -2.36 -1.12 5.06
CA PHE A 67 -2.58 -2.21 6.02
C PHE A 67 -1.27 -2.76 6.61
N SER A 68 -0.24 -2.89 5.78
CA SER A 68 1.09 -3.35 6.21
C SER A 68 1.71 -2.35 7.19
N ASP A 69 1.71 -1.06 6.87
CA ASP A 69 2.28 -0.01 7.71
C ASP A 69 1.54 0.06 9.06
N PHE A 70 0.21 -0.02 9.04
CA PHE A 70 -0.61 -0.10 10.24
C PHE A 70 -0.24 -1.30 11.12
N THR A 71 -0.11 -2.49 10.52
CA THR A 71 0.24 -3.72 11.25
C THR A 71 1.64 -3.63 11.85
N ILE A 72 2.62 -3.10 11.11
CA ILE A 72 3.99 -2.91 11.58
C ILE A 72 4.00 -1.93 12.76
N ALA A 73 3.28 -0.82 12.67
CA ALA A 73 3.19 0.17 13.73
C ALA A 73 2.58 -0.43 15.02
N LEU A 74 1.51 -1.25 14.90
CA LEU A 74 0.94 -1.96 16.05
C LEU A 74 1.93 -2.93 16.70
N CYS A 75 2.65 -3.70 15.90
CA CYS A 75 3.69 -4.62 16.39
C CYS A 75 4.87 -3.89 17.06
N GLN A 76 5.16 -2.65 16.67
CA GLN A 76 6.17 -1.81 17.32
C GLN A 76 5.64 -1.25 18.64
N LEU A 77 4.38 -0.76 18.65
CA LEU A 77 3.73 -0.25 19.85
C LEU A 77 3.57 -1.32 20.94
N SER A 78 3.28 -2.57 20.56
CA SER A 78 3.17 -3.67 21.54
C SER A 78 4.48 -3.99 22.26
N LYS A 79 5.62 -3.52 21.73
CA LYS A 79 6.96 -3.67 22.33
C LYS A 79 7.41 -2.42 23.08
N TYR A 80 6.59 -1.36 23.06
CA TYR A 80 6.92 -0.13 23.74
C TYR A 80 6.76 -0.30 25.25
N GLU A 81 7.87 -0.27 25.98
CA GLU A 81 7.86 -0.05 27.41
C GLU A 81 7.96 1.47 27.67
N PRO A 82 6.96 2.10 28.30
CA PRO A 82 7.05 3.51 28.63
C PRO A 82 8.19 3.75 29.63
N GLU A 83 9.08 4.69 29.32
CA GLU A 83 10.07 5.15 30.29
C GLU A 83 9.34 5.79 31.48
N GLY A 84 9.46 5.18 32.66
CA GLY A 84 8.82 5.66 33.89
C GLY A 84 7.44 5.07 34.18
N GLY A 85 7.24 3.78 33.87
CA GLY A 85 6.02 3.02 34.20
C GLY A 85 5.38 3.43 35.53
N ILE A 86 4.07 3.69 35.50
CA ILE A 86 3.28 4.04 36.68
C ILE A 86 3.50 2.92 37.71
N LYS A 87 4.24 3.22 38.78
CA LYS A 87 4.26 2.36 39.97
C LYS A 87 2.85 2.36 40.51
N GLY A 88 2.06 1.36 40.15
CA GLY A 88 0.80 1.08 40.81
C GLY A 88 1.12 0.90 42.28
N ASN A 89 0.78 1.89 43.11
CA ASN A 89 0.69 1.68 44.54
C ASN A 89 -0.41 0.64 44.71
N ALA A 90 -0.02 -0.62 44.87
CA ALA A 90 -0.92 -1.65 45.38
C ALA A 90 -1.43 -1.13 46.73
N ILE A 91 -2.71 -0.77 46.77
CA ILE A 91 -3.42 -0.52 48.01
C ILE A 91 -3.43 -1.86 48.74
N GLN A 92 -2.54 -2.03 49.71
CA GLN A 92 -2.59 -3.13 50.66
C GLN A 92 -3.80 -2.87 51.56
N ASN A 93 -4.84 -3.69 51.40
CA ASN A 93 -5.91 -3.85 52.39
C ASN A 93 -5.51 -4.97 53.35
#